data_AF-A0A517U4L2-F1
#
_entry.id   AF-A0A517U4L2-F1
#
_cell.length_a   1.000
_cell.length_b   1.000
_cell.length_c   1.000
_cell.angle_alpha   90.00
_cell.angle_beta   90.00
_cell.angle_gamma   90.00
#
_symmetry.space_group_name_H-M   'P 1'
#
loop_
_entity.id
_entity.type
_entity.pdbx_description
1 polymer ?
#
loop_
_entity_poly.entity_id
_entity_poly.type
_entity_poly.pdbx_seq_one_letter_code
_entity_poly.pdbx_strand_id
1 'polypeptide(L)'
;MTNGRNENGRFSTGNPGGPGRPRRAIELDYLAALGEAVTLPAWQRIVARALADAEAGDPRARDWITKYVIGESPARLIDLAAREQREVTSADEISALADEQASDAKWAAQTRNIIEKLATS
;
A
#
# COMPACT_ATOMS: atom_id res chain seq x y z
N MET A 1 -3.74 -37.42 -41.92
CA MET A 1 -4.27 -37.56 -40.55
C MET A 1 -4.24 -36.16 -39.92
N THR A 2 -5.40 -35.53 -39.79
CA THR A 2 -5.52 -34.11 -39.45
C THR A 2 -5.56 -33.97 -37.92
N ASN A 3 -4.65 -33.16 -37.36
CA ASN A 3 -4.41 -32.91 -35.93
C ASN A 3 -5.64 -32.33 -35.17
N GLY A 4 -6.78 -33.02 -35.16
CA GLY A 4 -7.96 -32.62 -34.40
C GLY A 4 -8.63 -31.33 -34.89
N ARG A 5 -8.45 -30.95 -36.16
CA ARG A 5 -9.03 -29.76 -36.76
C ARG A 5 -9.92 -30.11 -37.94
N ASN A 6 -11.02 -29.39 -38.13
CA ASN A 6 -11.91 -29.50 -39.27
C ASN A 6 -11.32 -28.79 -40.51
N GLU A 7 -11.99 -28.93 -41.65
CA GLU A 7 -11.59 -28.34 -42.94
C GLU A 7 -11.45 -26.81 -42.90
N ASN A 8 -12.12 -26.16 -41.94
CA ASN A 8 -12.07 -24.73 -41.71
C ASN A 8 -11.02 -24.33 -40.65
N GLY A 9 -10.11 -25.23 -40.28
CA GLY A 9 -9.03 -25.01 -39.32
C GLY A 9 -9.46 -24.88 -37.85
N ARG A 10 -10.75 -25.04 -37.54
CA ARG A 10 -11.28 -25.03 -36.16
C ARG A 10 -11.11 -26.38 -35.51
N PHE A 11 -11.07 -26.44 -34.18
CA PHE A 11 -11.13 -27.70 -33.45
C PHE A 11 -12.39 -28.48 -33.85
N SER A 12 -12.21 -29.76 -34.19
CA SER A 12 -13.32 -30.64 -34.52
C SER A 12 -14.24 -30.84 -33.30
N THR A 13 -15.54 -31.02 -33.53
CA THR A 13 -16.50 -31.36 -32.46
C THR A 13 -16.04 -32.63 -31.75
N GLY A 14 -15.95 -32.59 -30.41
CA GLY A 14 -15.43 -33.70 -29.60
C GLY A 14 -13.93 -33.64 -29.28
N ASN A 15 -13.21 -32.60 -29.71
CA ASN A 15 -11.84 -32.40 -29.26
C ASN A 15 -11.80 -31.82 -27.83
N PRO A 16 -11.06 -32.42 -26.89
CA PRO A 16 -11.01 -31.94 -25.50
C PRO A 16 -10.35 -30.55 -25.36
N GLY A 17 -9.66 -30.07 -26.40
CA GLY A 17 -8.84 -28.87 -26.33
C GLY A 17 -7.57 -29.12 -25.49
N GLY A 18 -6.46 -28.49 -25.85
CA GLY A 18 -5.27 -28.50 -24.99
C GLY A 18 -5.52 -27.66 -23.73
N PRO A 19 -4.80 -27.91 -22.62
CA PRO A 19 -4.84 -27.01 -21.47
C PRO A 19 -4.55 -25.59 -21.97
N GLY A 20 -5.50 -24.67 -21.76
CA GLY A 20 -5.33 -23.28 -22.11
C GLY A 20 -4.06 -22.71 -21.49
N ARG A 21 -3.46 -21.69 -22.12
CA ARG A 21 -2.23 -21.07 -21.62
C ARG A 21 -2.37 -20.76 -20.12
N PRO A 22 -1.50 -21.29 -19.25
CA PRO A 22 -1.54 -20.97 -17.83
C PRO A 22 -1.48 -19.45 -17.64
N ARG A 23 -2.28 -18.92 -16.71
CA ARG A 23 -2.25 -17.50 -16.37
C ARG A 23 -0.86 -17.22 -15.78
N ARG A 24 -0.02 -16.44 -16.49
CA ARG A 24 1.28 -16.02 -15.95
C ARG A 24 1.04 -15.14 -14.72
N ALA A 25 1.88 -15.27 -13.70
CA ALA A 25 1.88 -14.45 -12.49
C ALA A 25 2.42 -13.02 -12.74
N ILE A 26 1.91 -12.39 -13.80
CA ILE A 26 2.42 -11.13 -14.36
C ILE A 26 2.42 -9.99 -13.33
N GLU A 27 1.44 -9.97 -12.43
CA GLU A 27 1.31 -8.94 -11.41
C GLU A 27 2.44 -9.00 -10.38
N LEU A 28 2.85 -10.19 -9.96
CA LEU A 28 3.98 -10.37 -9.05
C LEU A 28 5.29 -9.95 -9.71
N ASP A 29 5.46 -10.26 -11.00
CA ASP A 29 6.63 -9.85 -11.76
C ASP A 29 6.74 -8.31 -11.87
N TYR A 30 5.61 -7.62 -12.10
CA TYR A 30 5.57 -6.16 -12.11
C TYR A 30 5.82 -5.54 -10.74
N LEU A 31 5.25 -6.13 -9.68
CA LEU A 31 5.49 -5.65 -8.31
C LEU A 31 6.96 -5.84 -7.90
N ALA A 32 7.58 -6.95 -8.28
CA ALA A 32 9.01 -7.18 -8.07
C ALA A 32 9.87 -6.14 -8.80
N ALA A 33 9.61 -5.94 -10.10
CA ALA A 33 10.33 -4.94 -10.89
C ALA A 33 10.12 -3.51 -10.35
N LEU A 34 8.91 -3.18 -9.89
CA LEU A 34 8.62 -1.91 -9.24
C LEU A 34 9.43 -1.74 -7.95
N GLY A 35 9.44 -2.76 -7.09
CA GLY A 35 10.21 -2.75 -5.84
C GLY A 35 11.72 -2.59 -6.07
N GLU A 36 12.26 -3.23 -7.11
CA GLU A 36 13.67 -3.08 -7.50
C GLU A 36 13.99 -1.67 -8.02
N ALA A 37 13.08 -1.08 -8.80
CA ALA A 37 13.30 0.25 -9.39
C ALA A 37 13.11 1.38 -8.36
N VAL A 38 12.11 1.27 -7.48
CA VAL A 38 11.79 2.28 -6.46
C VAL A 38 12.66 2.09 -5.22
N THR A 39 13.97 2.30 -5.42
CA THR A 39 14.93 2.35 -4.32
C THR A 39 14.72 3.62 -3.48
N LEU A 40 15.09 3.57 -2.19
CA LEU A 40 14.99 4.74 -1.30
C LEU A 40 15.72 5.99 -1.86
N PRO A 41 16.94 5.90 -2.43
CA PRO A 41 17.57 7.06 -3.05
C PRO A 41 16.83 7.59 -4.28
N ALA A 42 16.24 6.70 -5.09
CA ALA A 42 15.42 7.13 -6.24
C ALA A 42 14.16 7.84 -5.77
N TRP A 43 13.52 7.30 -4.73
CA TRP A 43 12.35 7.91 -4.10
C TRP A 43 12.64 9.30 -3.55
N GLN A 44 13.75 9.48 -2.83
CA GLN A 44 14.16 10.79 -2.31
C GLN A 44 14.33 11.84 -3.42
N ARG A 45 14.87 11.46 -4.58
CA ARG A 45 14.99 12.37 -5.73
C ARG A 45 13.63 12.76 -6.31
N ILE A 46 12.67 11.83 -6.37
CA ILE A 46 11.30 12.12 -6.81
C ILE A 46 10.64 13.11 -5.86
N VAL A 47 10.73 12.88 -4.55
CA VAL A 47 10.20 13.78 -3.52
C VAL A 47 10.82 15.18 -3.61
N ALA A 48 12.14 15.27 -3.72
CA ALA A 48 12.84 16.55 -3.85
C ALA A 48 12.41 17.32 -5.10
N ARG A 49 12.22 16.62 -6.22
CA ARG A 49 11.74 17.24 -7.46
C ARG A 49 10.30 17.76 -7.32
N ALA A 50 9.40 16.95 -6.78
CA ALA A 50 8.03 17.36 -6.56
C ALA A 50 7.94 18.57 -5.61
N LEU A 51 8.81 18.64 -4.60
CA LEU A 51 8.87 19.80 -3.70
C LEU A 51 9.27 21.06 -4.46
N ALA A 52 10.31 20.99 -5.29
CA ALA A 52 10.72 22.12 -6.13
C ALA A 52 9.60 22.56 -7.11
N ASP A 53 8.88 21.61 -7.73
CA ASP A 53 7.76 21.91 -8.62
C ASP A 53 6.58 22.54 -7.84
N ALA A 54 6.31 22.07 -6.62
CA ALA A 54 5.26 22.63 -5.75
C ALA A 54 5.58 24.07 -5.31
N GLU A 55 6.84 24.34 -4.96
CA GLU A 55 7.36 25.68 -4.64
C GLU A 55 7.25 26.61 -5.85
N ALA A 56 7.57 26.12 -7.05
CA ALA A 56 7.45 26.85 -8.30
C ALA A 56 5.99 27.13 -8.72
N GLY A 57 5.01 26.51 -8.06
CA GLY A 57 3.59 26.79 -8.28
C GLY A 57 2.79 25.71 -8.97
N ASP A 58 3.35 24.52 -9.19
CA ASP A 58 2.61 23.41 -9.78
C ASP A 58 1.49 22.94 -8.81
N PRO A 59 0.20 23.09 -9.19
CA PRO A 59 -0.91 22.68 -8.34
C PRO A 59 -0.97 21.16 -8.13
N ARG A 60 -0.51 20.34 -9.09
CA ARG A 60 -0.51 18.88 -8.95
C ARG A 60 0.56 18.41 -7.98
N ALA A 61 1.73 19.03 -8.01
CA ALA A 61 2.80 18.73 -7.07
C ALA A 61 2.40 19.10 -5.63
N ARG A 62 1.75 20.26 -5.45
CA ARG A 62 1.18 20.68 -4.15
C ARG A 62 0.14 19.70 -3.63
N ASP A 63 -0.83 19.31 -4.45
CA ASP A 63 -1.85 18.31 -4.09
C ASP A 63 -1.22 16.97 -3.69
N TRP A 64 -0.27 16.48 -4.50
CA TRP A 64 0.41 15.22 -4.25
C TRP A 64 1.17 15.22 -2.91
N ILE A 65 2.01 16.22 -2.63
CA ILE A 65 2.74 16.31 -1.36
C ILE A 65 1.77 16.46 -0.18
N THR A 66 0.73 17.27 -0.34
CA THR A 66 -0.25 17.51 0.73
C THR A 66 -0.95 16.21 1.16
N LYS A 67 -1.28 15.34 0.21
CA LYS A 67 -1.88 14.01 0.48
C LYS A 67 -0.97 13.12 1.32
N TYR A 68 0.35 13.15 1.12
CA TYR A 68 1.27 12.37 1.94
C TYR A 68 1.56 12.99 3.30
N VAL A 69 1.45 14.31 3.44
CA VAL A 69 1.72 15.01 4.71
C VAL A 69 0.49 15.02 5.62
N ILE A 70 -0.69 15.29 5.06
CA ILE A 70 -1.94 15.50 5.81
C ILE A 70 -2.89 14.30 5.68
N GLY A 71 -2.69 13.45 4.66
CA GLY A 71 -3.60 12.36 4.32
C GLY A 71 -4.67 12.78 3.30
N GLU A 72 -5.41 11.79 2.77
CA GLU A 72 -6.47 12.00 1.77
C GLU A 72 -7.70 12.75 2.34
N SER A 73 -7.85 12.74 3.66
CA SER A 73 -8.97 13.35 4.39
C SER A 73 -8.44 14.36 5.41
N PRO A 74 -8.12 15.59 4.98
CA PRO A 74 -7.59 16.60 5.90
C PRO A 74 -8.62 16.96 6.98
N ALA A 75 -8.11 17.30 8.16
CA ALA A 75 -8.94 17.78 9.26
C ALA A 75 -9.75 19.02 8.82
N ARG A 76 -11.03 19.07 9.18
CA ARG A 76 -11.86 20.24 8.86
C ARG A 76 -11.45 21.39 9.77
N LEU A 77 -11.69 22.62 9.31
CA LEU A 77 -11.45 23.82 10.12
C LEU A 77 -12.10 23.75 11.52
N ILE A 78 -13.30 23.17 11.62
CA ILE A 78 -13.97 22.99 12.90
C ILE A 78 -13.24 22.02 13.83
N ASP A 79 -12.60 20.99 13.27
CA ASP A 79 -11.84 20.00 14.03
C ASP A 79 -10.55 20.64 14.56
N LEU A 80 -9.92 21.51 13.77
CA LEU A 80 -8.75 22.29 14.19
C LEU A 80 -9.09 23.31 15.28
N ALA A 81 -10.19 24.06 15.12
CA ALA A 81 -10.64 25.02 16.13
C ALA A 81 -10.99 24.34 17.47
N ALA A 82 -11.60 23.14 17.42
CA ALA A 82 -11.88 22.34 18.61
C ALA A 82 -10.62 21.80 19.30
N ARG A 83 -9.50 21.64 18.58
CA ARG A 83 -8.19 21.27 19.15
C ARG A 83 -7.54 22.46 19.84
N GLU A 84 -7.52 23.61 19.18
CA GLU A 84 -6.97 24.84 19.72
C GLU A 84 -7.65 25.26 21.02
N GLN A 85 -8.99 25.19 21.09
CA GLN A 85 -9.77 25.45 22.31
C GLN A 85 -9.37 24.55 23.49
N ARG A 86 -8.86 23.34 23.22
CA ARG A 86 -8.45 22.38 24.26
C ARG A 86 -6.98 22.50 24.63
N GLU A 87 -6.23 23.42 24.02
CA GLU A 87 -4.77 23.60 24.19
C GLU A 87 -3.97 22.29 23.98
N VAL A 88 -4.54 21.33 23.24
CA VAL A 88 -3.88 20.05 22.96
C VAL A 88 -2.82 20.29 21.90
N THR A 89 -1.55 20.01 22.24
CA THR A 89 -0.46 20.17 21.29
C THR A 89 -0.30 18.91 20.43
N SER A 90 0.25 19.08 19.22
CA SER A 90 0.57 17.94 18.36
C SER A 90 1.60 17.00 19.01
N ALA A 91 2.48 17.51 19.88
CA ALA A 91 3.45 16.69 20.59
C ALA A 91 2.76 15.74 21.59
N ASP A 92 1.74 16.24 22.30
CA ASP A 92 0.96 15.44 23.25
C ASP A 92 0.15 14.35 22.53
N GLU A 93 -0.45 14.68 21.38
CA GLU A 93 -1.16 13.69 20.55
C GLU A 93 -0.21 12.62 19.99
N ILE A 94 0.96 13.02 19.50
CA ILE A 94 1.97 12.09 18.99
C ILE A 94 2.45 11.15 20.13
N SER A 95 2.65 11.69 21.33
CA SER A 95 3.00 10.87 22.50
C SER A 95 1.88 9.89 22.83
N ALA A 96 0.63 10.35 22.86
CA ALA A 96 -0.52 9.49 23.16
C ALA A 96 -0.70 8.36 22.12
N LEU A 97 -0.54 8.67 20.83
CA LEU A 97 -0.60 7.67 19.76
C LEU A 97 0.56 6.67 19.84
N ALA A 98 1.77 7.13 20.19
CA ALA A 98 2.91 6.25 20.39
C ALA A 98 2.69 5.31 21.60
N ASP A 99 2.11 5.83 22.68
CA ASP A 99 1.76 5.05 23.87
C ASP A 99 0.67 4.01 23.58
N GLU A 100 -0.33 4.37 22.77
CA GLU A 100 -1.38 3.46 22.31
C GLU A 100 -0.80 2.32 21.45
N GLN A 101 0.06 2.64 20.47
CA GLN A 101 0.74 1.64 19.65
C GLN A 101 1.65 0.71 20.48
N ALA A 102 2.35 1.27 21.47
CA ALA A 102 3.18 0.49 22.38
C ALA A 102 2.33 -0.45 23.27
N SER A 103 1.16 0.00 23.72
CA SER A 103 0.20 -0.80 24.46
C SER A 103 -0.35 -1.96 23.63
N ASP A 104 -0.77 -1.69 22.40
CA ASP A 104 -1.28 -2.71 21.46
C ASP A 104 -0.21 -3.75 21.13
N ALA A 105 1.03 -3.32 20.89
CA ALA A 105 2.15 -4.21 20.66
C ALA A 105 2.45 -5.10 21.87
N LYS A 106 2.36 -4.53 23.09
CA LYS A 106 2.55 -5.25 24.35
C LYS A 106 1.44 -6.27 24.59
N TRP A 107 0.18 -5.91 24.33
CA TRP A 107 -0.95 -6.84 24.41
C TRP A 107 -0.77 -8.01 23.44
N ALA A 108 -0.44 -7.74 22.18
CA ALA A 108 -0.20 -8.76 21.17
C ALA A 108 0.94 -9.73 21.55
N ALA A 109 2.03 -9.22 22.14
CA ALA A 109 3.14 -10.05 22.61
C ALA A 109 2.75 -10.93 23.81
N GLN A 110 1.95 -10.39 24.75
CA GLN A 110 1.48 -11.12 25.91
C GLN A 110 0.51 -12.24 25.53
N THR A 111 -0.41 -11.98 24.60
CA THR A 111 -1.33 -13.00 24.07
C THR A 111 -0.56 -14.14 23.38
N ARG A 112 0.49 -13.82 22.60
CA ARG A 112 1.32 -14.82 21.93
C ARG A 112 2.05 -15.74 22.92
N ASN A 113 2.65 -15.19 23.97
CA ASN A 113 3.32 -15.97 25.02
C ASN A 113 2.36 -16.91 25.79
N ILE A 114 1.11 -16.49 26.01
CA ILE A 114 0.08 -17.32 26.65
C ILE A 114 -0.29 -18.50 25.75
N ILE A 115 -0.48 -18.26 24.45
CA ILE A 115 -0.82 -19.30 23.48
C ILE A 115 0.31 -20.34 23.38
N GLU A 116 1.57 -19.91 23.33
CA GLU A 116 2.73 -20.83 23.28
C GLU A 116 2.85 -21.68 24.54
N LYS A 117 2.62 -21.10 25.73
CA LYS A 117 2.59 -21.86 26.99
C LYS A 117 1.48 -22.91 27.03
N LEU A 118 0.31 -22.61 26.48
CA LEU A 118 -0.81 -23.56 26.42
C LEU A 118 -0.59 -24.66 25.38
N ALA A 119 0.18 -24.41 24.32
CA ALA A 119 0.51 -25.40 23.29
C ALA A 119 1.64 -26.36 23.70
N THR A 120 2.40 -26.02 24.75
CA THR A 120 3.55 -26.81 25.24
C THR A 120 3.27 -27.51 26.58
N SER A 121 2.03 -27.43 27.07
CA SER A 121 1.52 -28.12 28.29
C SER A 121 0.54 -29.22 27.92
#